data_AF-A0A0S8JVC5-F1
#
_entry.id   AF-A0A0S8JVC5-F1
#
_cell.length_a   1.000
_cell.length_b   1.000
_cell.length_c   1.000
_cell.angle_alpha   90.00
_cell.angle_beta   90.00
_cell.angle_gamma   90.00
#
_symmetry.space_group_name_H-M   'P 1'
#
loop_
_entity.id
_entity.type
_entity.pdbx_description
1 polymer ?
#
loop_
_entity_poly.entity_id
_entity_poly.type
_entity_poly.pdbx_seq_one_letter_code
_entity_poly.pdbx_strand_id
1 'polypeptide(L)'
;MSASISASISPSPVPLDYLNIIGSSDYATPIYINDSSDSLLIEGALEVQGQFYIRRVSQSAEPTSGEDSDKIDVGEIMIWRDSDDGKIYLIYNDTDSDIKKIELT
;
A
#
# COMPACT_ATOMS: atom_id res chain seq x y z
N MET A 1 -8.44 -21.69 -2.17
CA MET A 1 -9.15 -20.59 -1.48
C MET A 1 -9.12 -19.40 -2.41
N SER A 2 -10.27 -18.95 -2.91
CA SER A 2 -10.40 -17.77 -3.77
C SER A 2 -10.66 -16.54 -2.90
N ALA A 3 -9.87 -15.48 -3.07
CA ALA A 3 -10.13 -14.19 -2.45
C ALA A 3 -11.09 -13.40 -3.35
N SER A 4 -12.25 -13.03 -2.83
CA SER A 4 -13.18 -12.13 -3.51
C SER A 4 -12.92 -10.70 -3.06
N ILE A 5 -12.49 -9.84 -3.97
CA ILE A 5 -12.43 -8.39 -3.73
C ILE A 5 -13.79 -7.81 -4.09
N SER A 6 -14.51 -7.25 -3.11
CA SER A 6 -15.75 -6.51 -3.33
C SER A 6 -15.45 -5.02 -3.24
N ALA A 7 -15.45 -4.30 -4.36
CA ALA A 7 -15.39 -2.85 -4.38
C ALA A 7 -16.74 -2.32 -4.85
N SER A 8 -17.39 -1.46 -4.07
CA SER A 8 -18.62 -0.77 -4.47
C SER A 8 -18.27 0.53 -5.18
N ILE A 9 -18.60 0.63 -6.45
CA ILE A 9 -18.51 1.86 -7.25
C ILE A 9 -19.81 2.65 -7.06
N SER A 10 -19.70 3.90 -6.57
CA SER A 10 -20.82 4.82 -6.46
C SER A 10 -21.02 5.53 -7.79
N PRO A 11 -22.19 5.44 -8.44
CA PRO A 11 -22.42 6.11 -9.72
C PRO A 11 -22.53 7.63 -9.50
N SER A 12 -21.46 8.36 -9.79
CA SER A 12 -21.47 9.82 -9.95
C SER A 12 -21.62 10.18 -11.44
N PRO A 13 -22.42 11.19 -11.83
CA PRO A 13 -22.81 11.41 -13.22
C PRO A 13 -21.76 12.15 -14.09
N VAL A 14 -20.46 11.91 -13.90
CA VAL A 14 -19.40 12.54 -14.74
C VAL A 14 -18.22 11.58 -14.98
N PRO A 15 -17.39 11.86 -16.01
CA PRO A 15 -17.04 10.92 -17.09
C PRO A 15 -16.21 9.71 -16.64
N LEU A 16 -16.66 8.53 -17.10
CA LEU A 16 -16.00 7.21 -17.11
C LEU A 16 -14.67 7.15 -16.33
N ASP A 17 -14.73 6.66 -15.08
CA ASP A 17 -13.56 6.22 -14.35
C ASP A 17 -12.91 5.04 -15.10
N TYR A 18 -11.91 5.34 -15.92
CA TYR A 18 -11.10 4.30 -16.55
C TYR A 18 -10.10 3.74 -15.54
N LEU A 19 -10.18 2.43 -15.26
CA LEU A 19 -9.12 1.71 -14.58
C LEU A 19 -7.94 1.56 -15.56
N ASN A 20 -6.87 2.33 -15.37
CA ASN A 20 -5.68 2.24 -16.21
C ASN A 20 -4.83 1.03 -15.77
N ILE A 21 -5.05 -0.12 -16.39
CA ILE A 21 -4.23 -1.33 -16.19
C ILE A 21 -3.02 -1.23 -17.12
N ILE A 22 -1.90 -0.71 -16.60
CA ILE A 22 -0.62 -0.70 -17.33
C ILE A 22 0.03 -2.07 -17.14
N GLY A 23 -0.07 -2.94 -18.15
CA GLY A 23 0.68 -4.19 -18.18
C GLY A 23 2.16 -3.92 -18.46
N SER A 24 3.07 -4.36 -17.58
CA SER A 24 4.50 -4.31 -17.84
C SER A 24 4.94 -5.58 -18.59
N SER A 25 4.98 -5.52 -19.92
CA SER A 25 5.83 -6.43 -20.69
C SER A 25 6.38 -5.71 -21.92
N ASP A 26 7.53 -6.16 -22.43
CA ASP A 26 8.22 -5.59 -23.61
C ASP A 26 7.38 -5.62 -24.92
N TYR A 27 6.14 -6.12 -24.85
CA TYR A 27 5.12 -6.14 -25.90
C TYR A 27 3.73 -5.78 -25.36
N ALA A 28 3.64 -4.80 -24.46
CA ALA A 28 2.36 -4.34 -23.92
C ALA A 28 1.49 -3.70 -25.01
N THR A 29 0.55 -4.47 -25.58
CA THR A 29 -0.59 -3.89 -26.30
C THR A 29 -1.59 -3.36 -25.26
N PRO A 30 -2.02 -2.10 -25.34
CA PRO A 30 -3.03 -1.56 -24.43
C PRO A 30 -4.33 -2.38 -24.55
N ILE A 31 -4.89 -2.77 -23.41
CA ILE A 31 -6.22 -3.39 -23.36
C ILE A 31 -7.25 -2.27 -23.41
N TYR A 32 -7.95 -2.14 -24.53
CA TYR A 32 -9.10 -1.23 -24.66
C TYR A 32 -10.37 -1.96 -24.26
N ILE A 33 -10.95 -1.56 -23.12
CA ILE A 33 -12.22 -2.09 -22.64
C ILE A 33 -13.31 -1.12 -23.05
N ASN A 34 -14.01 -1.45 -24.14
CA ASN A 34 -15.21 -0.76 -24.57
C ASN A 34 -16.40 -1.66 -24.24
N ASP A 35 -16.82 -1.66 -22.97
CA ASP A 35 -17.95 -2.45 -22.51
C ASP A 35 -19.06 -1.52 -21.99
N SER A 36 -20.26 -1.71 -22.53
CA SER A 36 -21.49 -1.05 -22.04
C SER A 36 -22.22 -1.89 -20.98
N SER A 37 -21.61 -2.99 -20.57
CA SER A 37 -22.14 -3.91 -19.55
C SER A 37 -21.66 -3.51 -18.17
N ASP A 38 -22.49 -3.75 -17.15
CA ASP A 38 -22.22 -3.35 -15.76
C ASP A 38 -21.00 -4.08 -15.12
N SER A 39 -20.40 -5.08 -15.76
CA SER A 39 -19.32 -5.88 -15.16
C SER A 39 -18.28 -6.38 -16.17
N LEU A 40 -17.01 -6.12 -15.87
CA LEU A 40 -15.84 -6.66 -16.59
C LEU A 40 -15.30 -7.90 -15.88
N LEU A 41 -15.16 -9.02 -16.60
CA LEU A 41 -14.49 -10.23 -16.12
C LEU A 41 -13.09 -10.32 -16.75
N ILE A 42 -12.02 -10.35 -15.94
CA ILE A 42 -10.67 -10.63 -16.42
C ILE A 42 -10.35 -12.08 -16.08
N GLU A 43 -10.28 -12.95 -17.09
CA GLU A 43 -9.84 -14.33 -16.93
C GLU A 43 -8.30 -14.37 -16.90
N GLY A 44 -7.72 -14.21 -15.71
CA GLY A 44 -6.27 -14.22 -15.50
C GLY A 44 -5.84 -13.71 -14.12
N ALA A 45 -4.54 -13.74 -13.83
CA ALA A 45 -3.98 -13.16 -12.62
C ALA A 45 -3.74 -11.65 -12.82
N LEU A 46 -4.29 -10.82 -11.93
CA LEU A 46 -3.86 -9.42 -11.79
C LEU A 46 -2.57 -9.41 -10.97
N GLU A 47 -1.45 -9.14 -11.61
CA GLU A 47 -0.17 -8.95 -10.92
C GLU A 47 -0.01 -7.47 -10.55
N VAL A 48 -0.24 -7.13 -9.28
CA VAL A 48 0.06 -5.80 -8.75
C VAL A 48 1.55 -5.77 -8.40
N GLN A 49 2.36 -5.15 -9.24
CA GLN A 49 3.76 -4.89 -8.90
C GLN A 49 3.86 -3.68 -7.97
N GLY A 50 3.73 -3.94 -6.67
CA GLY A 50 4.01 -2.95 -5.63
C GLY A 50 5.51 -2.81 -5.37
N GLN A 51 6.03 -1.59 -5.37
CA GLN A 51 7.37 -1.31 -4.87
C GLN A 51 7.32 -1.12 -3.36
N PHE A 52 8.13 -1.90 -2.63
CA PHE A 52 8.25 -1.77 -1.18
C PHE A 52 9.23 -0.65 -0.84
N TYR A 53 8.71 0.49 -0.40
CA TYR A 53 9.51 1.60 0.12
C TYR A 53 9.36 1.70 1.63
N ILE A 54 10.48 1.61 2.34
CA ILE A 54 10.49 1.82 3.78
C ILE A 54 10.29 3.31 4.05
N ARG A 55 9.26 3.65 4.82
CA ARG A 55 9.02 5.02 5.24
C ARG A 55 10.07 5.42 6.29
N ARG A 56 10.52 6.68 6.21
CA ARG A 56 11.34 7.30 7.24
C ARG A 56 10.58 8.42 7.92
N VAL A 57 10.49 8.37 9.25
CA VAL A 57 9.89 9.43 10.08
C VAL A 57 10.96 10.03 10.99
N SER A 58 10.85 11.33 11.26
CA SER A 58 11.72 12.04 12.20
C SER A 58 10.84 12.78 13.20
N GLN A 59 10.80 12.29 14.43
CA GLN A 59 9.96 12.82 15.51
C GLN A 59 10.52 12.40 16.87
N SER A 60 10.14 13.10 17.94
CA SER A 60 10.64 12.83 19.30
C SER A 60 9.92 11.64 19.95
N ALA A 61 8.60 11.56 19.76
CA ALA A 61 7.82 10.48 20.34
C ALA A 61 8.04 9.17 19.56
N GLU A 62 8.21 8.06 20.28
CA GLU A 62 8.19 6.73 19.67
C GLU A 62 6.88 6.53 18.89
N PRO A 63 6.93 6.13 17.61
CA PRO A 63 5.73 5.82 16.84
C PRO A 63 4.86 4.79 17.55
N THR A 64 3.55 5.02 17.55
CA THR A 64 2.55 4.08 18.07
C THR A 64 1.79 3.43 16.92
N SER A 65 1.04 2.36 17.20
CA SER A 65 0.26 1.65 16.18
C SER A 65 -0.87 2.54 15.63
N GLY A 66 -1.02 2.61 14.31
CA GLY A 66 -2.11 3.31 13.62
C GLY A 66 -1.71 3.93 12.28
N GLU A 67 -2.68 4.56 11.61
CA GLU A 67 -2.61 4.98 10.19
C GLU A 67 -2.18 6.45 9.98
N ASP A 68 -1.99 7.20 11.08
CA ASP A 68 -1.56 8.60 11.00
C ASP A 68 -0.06 8.71 10.65
N SER A 69 0.36 9.87 10.16
CA SER A 69 1.74 10.08 9.68
C SER A 69 2.83 9.88 10.73
N ASP A 70 2.50 10.01 12.01
CA ASP A 70 3.37 9.83 13.19
C ASP A 70 3.30 8.41 13.78
N LYS A 71 2.47 7.54 13.20
CA LYS A 71 2.20 6.17 13.62
C LYS A 71 2.70 5.17 12.60
N ILE A 72 2.69 3.89 12.99
CA ILE A 72 3.12 2.75 12.16
C ILE A 72 1.97 1.76 11.98
N ASP A 73 1.70 1.38 10.74
CA ASP A 73 0.65 0.40 10.42
C ASP A 73 1.05 -1.00 10.84
N VAL A 74 0.08 -1.85 11.17
CA VAL A 74 0.35 -3.28 11.42
C VAL A 74 0.89 -3.92 10.14
N GLY A 75 2.04 -4.58 10.25
CA GLY A 75 2.77 -5.16 9.13
C GLY A 75 3.71 -4.19 8.40
N GLU A 76 3.80 -2.92 8.82
CA GLU A 76 4.74 -1.95 8.25
C GLU A 76 6.14 -2.07 8.88
N ILE A 77 7.17 -1.90 8.06
CA ILE A 77 8.55 -1.63 8.49
C ILE A 77 8.84 -0.14 8.25
N MET A 78 9.39 0.53 9.26
CA MET A 78 9.73 1.96 9.20
C MET A 78 11.13 2.22 9.78
N ILE A 79 11.82 3.24 9.25
CA ILE A 79 12.96 3.87 9.90
C ILE A 79 12.47 5.06 10.74
N TRP A 80 12.67 5.00 12.05
CA TRP A 80 12.40 6.13 12.93
C TRP A 80 13.72 6.80 13.34
N ARG A 81 13.82 8.12 13.14
CA ARG A 81 14.88 8.94 13.73
C ARG A 81 14.30 9.70 14.91
N ASP A 82 14.79 9.40 16.10
CA ASP A 82 14.46 10.16 17.30
C ASP A 82 15.07 11.57 17.17
N SER A 83 14.22 12.59 17.22
CA SER A 83 14.68 13.98 17.11
C SER A 83 15.28 14.53 18.40
N ASP A 84 15.08 13.86 19.54
CA ASP A 84 15.59 14.31 20.84
C ASP A 84 17.07 13.95 21.02
N ASP A 85 17.48 12.75 20.60
CA ASP A 85 18.87 12.27 20.75
C ASP A 85 19.57 11.92 19.42
N GLY A 86 18.85 11.99 18.30
CA GLY A 86 19.39 11.75 16.97
C GLY A 86 19.59 10.28 16.62
N LYS A 87 19.20 9.35 17.48
CA LYS A 87 19.31 7.91 17.22
C LYS A 87 18.37 7.48 16.12
N ILE A 88 18.73 6.35 15.49
CA ILE A 88 17.98 5.79 14.37
C ILE A 88 17.59 4.37 14.74
N TYR A 89 16.33 4.04 14.48
CA TYR A 89 15.72 2.77 14.79
C TYR A 89 15.10 2.17 13.54
N LEU A 90 15.24 0.85 13.39
CA LEU A 90 14.35 0.06 12.55
C LEU A 90 13.21 -0.43 13.43
N ILE A 91 11.98 -0.11 13.05
CA ILE A 91 10.78 -0.55 13.76
C ILE A 91 9.88 -1.36 12.83
N TYR A 92 9.23 -2.37 13.41
CA TYR A 92 8.24 -3.22 12.74
C TYR A 92 7.06 -3.43 13.67
N ASN A 93 5.85 -3.15 13.19
CA ASN A 93 4.64 -3.36 13.97
C ASN A 93 4.09 -4.76 13.69
N ASP A 94 4.43 -5.70 14.54
CA ASP A 94 4.04 -7.09 14.39
C ASP A 94 2.56 -7.29 14.75
N THR A 95 1.85 -8.11 13.97
CA THR A 95 0.43 -8.39 14.18
C THR A 95 0.13 -9.01 15.54
N ASP A 96 1.04 -9.82 16.07
CA ASP A 96 0.82 -10.60 17.30
C ASP A 96 1.52 -10.00 18.53
N SER A 97 2.55 -9.19 18.30
CA SER A 97 3.53 -8.83 19.33
C SER A 97 3.76 -7.33 19.49
N ASP A 98 2.91 -6.49 18.89
CA ASP A 98 3.04 -5.04 18.79
C ASP A 98 4.39 -4.60 18.18
N ILE A 99 4.75 -3.33 18.37
CA ILE A 99 5.93 -2.70 17.79
C ILE A 99 7.21 -3.31 18.38
N LYS A 100 8.06 -3.81 17.47
CA LYS A 100 9.44 -4.22 17.73
C LYS A 100 10.39 -3.14 17.25
N LYS A 101 11.46 -2.92 18.01
CA LYS A 101 12.44 -1.85 17.78
C LYS A 101 13.87 -2.37 17.91
N ILE A 102 14.72 -1.99 16.97
CA ILE A 102 16.16 -2.24 16.99
C ILE A 102 16.87 -0.91 16.72
N GLU A 103 17.84 -0.56 17.58
CA GLU A 103 18.72 0.60 17.37
C GLU A 103 19.76 0.29 16.28
N LEU A 104 19.91 1.20 15.32
CA LEU A 104 20.89 1.12 14.24
C LEU A 104 22.14 1.90 14.66
N THR A 105 23.21 1.18 14.99
CA THR A 105 24.51 1.72 15.43
C THR A 105 25.54 1.73 14.31
#